data_AF-A0A838JPW7-F1
#
_entry.id   AF-A0A838JPW7-F1
#
_cell.length_a   1.000
_cell.length_b   1.000
_cell.length_c   1.000
_cell.angle_alpha   90.00
_cell.angle_beta   90.00
_cell.angle_gamma   90.00
#
_symmetry.space_group_name_H-M   'P 1'
#
loop_
_entity.id
_entity.type
_entity.pdbx_description
1 polymer ?
#
loop_
_entity_poly.entity_id
_entity_poly.type
_entity_poly.pdbx_seq_one_letter_code
_entity_poly.pdbx_strand_id
1 'polypeptide(L)'
;MEAGQSSLYPFVHFSRENWARLPADPSFALSDDEVRSIEPHLSPDEARRIYLPLSRLLYLHVRSTQDLYRAASAFLSDEEREVPYVLGIAGSVAAGKSTVAEVLRA
;
A
#
# COMPACT_ATOMS: atom_id res chain seq x y z
N MET A 1 -31.77 -16.84 13.38
CA MET A 1 -31.15 -16.08 12.26
C MET A 1 -29.84 -16.79 11.94
N GLU A 2 -29.79 -17.45 10.80
CA GLU A 2 -28.68 -18.32 10.37
C GLU A 2 -27.37 -17.55 10.28
N ALA A 3 -26.32 -18.14 10.83
CA ALA A 3 -24.95 -17.76 10.57
C ALA A 3 -24.66 -17.99 9.07
N GLY A 4 -24.74 -16.91 8.29
CA GLY A 4 -24.44 -16.93 6.86
C GLY A 4 -22.96 -17.21 6.65
N GLN A 5 -22.67 -18.46 6.29
CA GLN A 5 -21.50 -18.96 5.57
C GLN A 5 -20.64 -17.81 4.98
N SER A 6 -19.55 -17.45 5.67
CA SER A 6 -18.50 -16.62 5.07
C SER A 6 -17.87 -17.42 3.94
N SER A 7 -18.37 -17.21 2.71
CA SER A 7 -17.66 -17.63 1.51
C SER A 7 -16.24 -17.06 1.60
N LEU A 8 -15.24 -17.94 1.61
CA LEU A 8 -13.83 -17.58 1.63
C LEU A 8 -13.45 -16.94 0.28
N TYR A 9 -13.88 -15.70 0.07
CA TYR A 9 -13.36 -14.89 -1.01
C TYR A 9 -11.94 -14.47 -0.63
N PRO A 10 -10.95 -14.64 -1.52
CA PRO A 10 -9.56 -14.27 -1.22
C PRO A 10 -9.34 -12.74 -1.18
N PHE A 11 -10.41 -11.96 -1.36
CA PHE A 11 -10.38 -10.50 -1.43
C PHE A 11 -11.34 -9.89 -0.41
N VAL A 12 -10.88 -8.79 0.19
CA VAL A 12 -11.73 -7.91 1.00
C VAL A 12 -12.16 -6.74 0.13
N HIS A 13 -13.47 -6.56 0.00
CA HIS A 13 -14.04 -5.49 -0.81
C HIS A 13 -14.31 -4.25 0.04
N PHE A 14 -13.92 -3.07 -0.47
CA PHE A 14 -14.19 -1.78 0.14
C PHE A 14 -14.93 -0.87 -0.82
N SER A 15 -15.90 -0.09 -0.31
CA SER A 15 -16.33 1.12 -0.98
C SER A 15 -15.25 2.19 -0.84
N ARG A 16 -15.29 3.21 -1.70
CA ARG A 16 -14.35 4.33 -1.65
C ARG A 16 -14.39 5.04 -0.29
N GLU A 17 -15.58 5.23 0.28
CA GLU A 17 -15.78 5.88 1.56
C GLU A 17 -15.22 5.05 2.71
N ASN A 18 -15.41 3.73 2.68
CA ASN A 18 -14.90 2.85 3.72
C ASN A 18 -13.38 2.75 3.66
N TRP A 19 -12.80 2.67 2.46
CA TRP A 19 -11.35 2.71 2.25
C TRP A 19 -10.73 4.00 2.80
N ALA A 20 -11.31 5.15 2.45
CA ALA A 20 -10.81 6.46 2.88
C ALA A 20 -10.89 6.71 4.40
N ARG A 21 -11.68 5.91 5.12
CA ARG A 21 -11.82 5.99 6.59
C ARG A 21 -10.86 5.08 7.34
N LEU A 22 -10.11 4.22 6.64
CA LEU A 22 -9.15 3.33 7.29
C LEU A 22 -8.08 4.16 8.03
N PRO A 23 -7.61 3.71 9.20
CA PRO A 23 -6.53 4.38 9.91
C PRO A 23 -5.31 4.53 9.01
N ALA A 24 -4.90 5.77 8.82
CA ALA A 24 -3.74 6.15 8.03
C ALA A 24 -2.67 6.76 8.94
N ASP A 25 -1.45 6.80 8.45
CA ASP A 25 -0.33 7.44 9.13
C ASP A 25 -0.05 8.78 8.42
N PRO A 26 -0.20 9.93 9.11
CA PRO A 26 0.04 11.24 8.51
C PRO A 26 1.45 11.44 7.97
N SER A 27 2.44 10.63 8.41
CA SER A 27 3.80 10.68 7.87
C SER A 27 3.90 10.26 6.41
N PHE A 28 2.91 9.53 5.87
CA PHE A 28 2.82 9.19 4.45
C PHE A 28 2.05 10.22 3.62
N ALA A 29 1.63 11.34 4.22
CA ALA A 29 0.85 12.34 3.52
C ALA A 29 1.73 13.21 2.64
N LEU A 30 1.42 13.23 1.34
CA LEU A 30 1.96 14.19 0.39
C LEU A 30 1.24 15.54 0.53
N SER A 31 1.99 16.63 0.40
CA SER A 31 1.43 17.97 0.26
C SER A 31 0.71 18.11 -1.09
N ASP A 32 -0.18 19.10 -1.18
CA ASP A 32 -0.95 19.33 -2.40
C ASP A 32 -0.05 19.66 -3.61
N ASP A 33 1.08 20.31 -3.36
CA ASP A 33 2.03 20.68 -4.40
C ASP A 33 2.85 19.46 -4.86
N GLU A 34 3.22 18.57 -3.95
CA GLU A 34 3.86 17.28 -4.31
C GLU A 34 2.93 16.42 -5.17
N VAL A 35 1.64 16.31 -4.79
CA VAL A 35 0.65 15.57 -5.58
C VAL A 35 0.54 16.14 -6.99
N ARG A 36 0.40 17.47 -7.12
CA ARG A 36 0.29 18.14 -8.43
C ARG A 36 1.57 18.04 -9.25
N SER A 37 2.72 17.97 -8.61
CA SER A 37 4.02 17.80 -9.29
C SER A 37 4.17 16.39 -9.87
N ILE A 38 3.61 15.37 -9.21
CA ILE A 38 3.67 13.97 -9.67
C ILE A 38 2.65 13.74 -10.79
N GLU A 39 1.40 14.14 -10.55
CA GLU A 39 0.32 13.98 -11.52
C GLU A 39 -0.59 15.22 -11.47
N PRO A 40 -0.45 16.14 -12.44
CA PRO A 40 -1.24 17.38 -12.48
C PRO A 40 -2.76 17.14 -12.50
N HIS A 41 -3.21 15.98 -12.99
CA HIS A 41 -4.62 15.63 -13.05
C HIS A 41 -5.14 14.91 -11.80
N LEU A 42 -4.28 14.54 -10.85
CA LEU A 42 -4.67 13.90 -9.61
C LEU A 42 -5.07 14.95 -8.58
N SER A 43 -6.30 14.85 -8.08
CA SER A 43 -6.77 15.70 -6.99
C SER A 43 -6.00 15.38 -5.69
N PRO A 44 -5.52 16.38 -4.94
CA PRO A 44 -4.91 16.14 -3.63
C PRO A 44 -5.85 15.44 -2.63
N ASP A 45 -7.15 15.71 -2.70
CA ASP A 45 -8.14 15.00 -1.87
C ASP A 45 -8.25 13.53 -2.29
N GLU A 46 -8.17 13.23 -3.58
CA GLU A 46 -8.15 11.85 -4.07
C GLU A 46 -6.85 11.14 -3.67
N ALA A 47 -5.71 11.82 -3.77
CA ALA A 47 -4.43 11.31 -3.30
C ALA A 47 -4.51 10.86 -1.83
N ARG A 48 -5.03 11.74 -0.96
CA ARG A 48 -5.21 11.43 0.47
C ARG A 48 -6.20 10.30 0.71
N ARG A 49 -7.33 10.27 0.02
CA ARG A 49 -8.38 9.25 0.25
C ARG A 49 -7.99 7.86 -0.22
N ILE A 50 -7.19 7.74 -1.27
CA ILE A 50 -6.84 6.46 -1.88
C ILE A 50 -5.45 6.00 -1.47
N TYR A 51 -4.45 6.88 -1.61
CA TYR A 51 -3.05 6.48 -1.48
C TYR A 51 -2.58 6.52 -0.03
N LEU A 52 -3.13 7.38 0.84
CA LEU A 52 -2.70 7.39 2.24
C LEU A 52 -3.02 6.08 2.99
N PRO A 53 -4.24 5.50 2.88
CA PRO A 53 -4.50 4.18 3.44
C PRO A 53 -3.69 3.07 2.76
N LEU A 54 -3.45 3.20 1.44
CA LEU A 54 -2.66 2.22 0.69
C LEU A 54 -1.19 2.19 1.14
N SER A 55 -0.56 3.36 1.28
CA SER A 55 0.81 3.49 1.79
C SER A 55 0.93 2.91 3.19
N ARG A 56 -0.06 3.14 4.06
CA ARG A 56 -0.09 2.52 5.38
C ARG A 56 -0.19 1.00 5.31
N LEU A 57 -1.04 0.46 4.45
CA LEU A 57 -1.17 -0.99 4.27
C LEU A 57 0.14 -1.58 3.74
N LEU A 58 0.74 -0.98 2.72
CA LEU A 58 2.03 -1.41 2.16
C LEU A 58 3.14 -1.36 3.20
N TYR A 59 3.19 -0.31 4.02
CA TYR A 59 4.14 -0.21 5.13
C TYR A 59 4.01 -1.39 6.11
N LEU A 60 2.78 -1.80 6.47
CA LEU A 60 2.55 -2.97 7.32
C LEU A 60 3.08 -4.24 6.66
N HIS A 61 2.82 -4.44 5.36
CA HIS A 61 3.35 -5.58 4.62
C HIS A 61 4.88 -5.61 4.58
N VAL A 62 5.52 -4.48 4.24
CA VAL A 62 6.98 -4.35 4.18
C VAL A 62 7.58 -4.70 5.54
N ARG A 63 7.07 -4.09 6.61
CA ARG A 63 7.58 -4.30 7.96
C ARG A 63 7.42 -5.75 8.41
N SER A 64 6.24 -6.35 8.21
CA SER A 64 6.00 -7.74 8.59
C SER A 64 6.87 -8.73 7.81
N THR A 65 7.08 -8.50 6.51
CA THR A 65 7.99 -9.34 5.70
C THR A 65 9.43 -9.21 6.16
N GLN A 66 9.90 -8.00 6.46
CA GLN A 66 11.25 -7.77 6.98
C GLN A 66 11.44 -8.40 8.37
N ASP A 67 10.45 -8.28 9.26
CA ASP A 67 10.46 -8.90 10.59
C ASP A 67 10.54 -10.44 10.47
N LEU A 68 9.74 -11.03 9.58
CA LEU A 68 9.77 -12.47 9.31
C LEU A 68 11.13 -12.92 8.75
N TYR A 69 11.68 -12.16 7.80
CA TYR A 69 13.00 -12.45 7.22
C TYR A 69 14.09 -12.42 8.29
N ARG A 70 14.15 -11.38 9.12
CA ARG A 70 15.11 -11.28 10.23
C ARG A 70 15.01 -12.46 11.19
N ALA A 71 13.80 -12.83 11.58
CA ALA A 71 13.57 -13.98 12.47
C ALA A 71 14.05 -15.29 11.83
N ALA A 72 13.80 -15.49 10.54
CA ALA A 72 14.24 -16.66 9.81
C ALA A 72 15.77 -16.72 9.66
N SER A 73 16.42 -15.61 9.30
CA SER A 73 17.89 -15.54 9.18
C SER A 73 18.58 -15.81 10.53
N ALA A 74 18.06 -15.22 11.61
CA ALA A 74 18.57 -15.47 12.96
C ALA A 74 18.45 -16.95 13.37
N PHE A 75 17.33 -17.60 13.02
CA PHE A 75 17.14 -19.03 13.27
C PHE A 75 18.12 -19.91 12.46
N LEU A 76 18.38 -19.53 11.21
CA LEU A 76 19.27 -20.26 10.30
C LEU A 76 20.77 -19.96 10.51
N SER A 77 21.12 -19.06 11.44
CA SER A 77 22.50 -18.58 11.64
C SER A 77 23.15 -18.02 10.37
N ASP A 78 22.34 -17.41 9.50
CA ASP A 78 22.83 -16.70 8.31
C ASP A 78 23.17 -15.25 8.67
N GLU A 79 24.07 -14.64 7.92
CA GLU A 79 24.37 -13.21 8.09
C GLU A 79 23.15 -12.38 7.68
N GLU A 80 22.78 -11.41 8.52
CA GLU A 80 21.69 -10.50 8.21
C GLU A 80 22.08 -9.62 7.02
N ARG A 81 21.45 -9.87 5.86
CA ARG A 81 21.56 -9.02 4.67
C ARG A 81 20.28 -8.24 4.48
N GLU A 82 20.41 -6.97 4.12
CA GLU A 82 19.25 -6.16 3.77
C GLU A 82 18.64 -6.69 2.46
N VAL A 83 17.46 -7.31 2.54
CA VAL A 83 16.72 -7.78 1.38
C VAL A 83 15.72 -6.71 0.96
N PRO A 84 15.79 -6.21 -0.28
CA PRO A 84 14.85 -5.21 -0.76
C PRO A 84 13.45 -5.80 -0.86
N TYR A 85 12.44 -5.00 -0.50
CA TYR A 85 11.05 -5.34 -0.74
C TYR A 85 10.67 -4.96 -2.17
N VAL A 86 10.18 -5.92 -2.96
CA VAL A 86 9.79 -5.71 -4.36
C VAL A 86 8.28 -5.58 -4.46
N LEU A 87 7.80 -4.41 -4.90
CA LEU A 87 6.40 -4.16 -5.20
C LEU A 87 6.16 -4.20 -6.71
N GLY A 88 5.40 -5.20 -7.18
CA GLY A 88 4.99 -5.31 -8.58
C GLY A 88 3.68 -4.56 -8.84
N ILE A 89 3.67 -3.65 -9.82
CA ILE A 89 2.47 -2.91 -10.24
C ILE A 89 2.09 -3.32 -11.66
N ALA A 90 0.94 -3.97 -11.82
CA ALA A 90 0.45 -4.52 -13.09
C ALA A 90 -0.89 -3.88 -13.51
N GLY A 91 -1.23 -4.01 -14.80
CA GLY A 91 -2.44 -3.40 -15.37
C GLY A 91 -2.31 -3.05 -16.85
N SER A 92 -3.44 -2.74 -17.50
CA SER A 92 -3.51 -2.44 -18.93
C SER A 92 -2.73 -1.18 -19.33
N VAL A 93 -2.49 -0.99 -20.64
CA VAL A 93 -1.91 0.25 -21.19
C VAL A 93 -2.83 1.43 -20.84
N ALA A 94 -2.23 2.58 -20.51
CA ALA A 94 -2.94 3.80 -20.06
C ALA A 94 -3.75 3.68 -18.75
N ALA A 95 -3.64 2.56 -18.01
CA ALA A 95 -4.32 2.39 -16.72
C ALA A 95 -3.69 3.16 -15.54
N GLY A 96 -2.69 4.02 -15.77
CA GLY A 96 -2.08 4.84 -14.71
C GLY A 96 -1.01 4.17 -13.85
N LYS A 97 -0.41 3.05 -14.29
CA LYS A 97 0.63 2.33 -13.51
C LYS A 97 1.82 3.20 -13.09
N SER A 98 2.34 4.02 -14.00
CA SER A 98 3.49 4.89 -13.72
C SER A 98 3.13 5.94 -12.68
N THR A 99 1.96 6.56 -12.81
CA THR A 99 1.42 7.49 -11.81
C THR A 99 1.35 6.85 -10.43
N VAL A 100 0.79 5.65 -10.32
CA VAL A 100 0.72 4.93 -9.02
C VAL A 100 2.12 4.66 -8.47
N ALA A 101 3.06 4.23 -9.30
CA ALA A 101 4.43 3.97 -8.89
C ALA A 101 5.14 5.23 -8.36
N GLU A 102 4.94 6.36 -9.02
CA GLU A 102 5.56 7.63 -8.64
C GLU A 102 4.96 8.20 -7.34
N VAL A 103 3.62 8.12 -7.19
CA VAL A 103 2.94 8.52 -5.95
C VAL A 103 3.37 7.66 -4.76
N LEU A 104 3.56 6.36 -4.94
CA LEU A 104 4.01 5.47 -3.86
C LEU A 104 5.50 5.61 -3.52
N ARG A 105 6.29 6.22 -4.40
CA ARG A 105 7.74 6.41 -4.22
C ARG A 105 8.07 7.76 -3.57
N ALA A 106 7.25 8.78 -3.81
CA ALA A 106 7.43 10.13 -3.28
C ALA A 106 7.27 10.16 -1.75
#